data_AF-A0A1R1XGE8-F1
#
_entry.id   AF-A0A1R1XGE8-F1
#
_cell.length_a   1.000
_cell.length_b   1.000
_cell.length_c   1.000
_cell.angle_alpha   90.00
_cell.angle_beta   90.00
_cell.angle_gamma   90.00
#
_symmetry.space_group_name_H-M   'P 1'
#
loop_
_entity.id
_entity.type
_entity.pdbx_description
1 polymer ?
#
loop_
_entity_poly.entity_id
_entity_poly.type
_entity_poly.pdbx_seq_one_letter_code
_entity_poly.pdbx_strand_id
1 'polypeptide(L)'
;MMLSKAADSIAEADLIDATINSTQNWGLLPNHAVMSCVRPSYFITGRHVSMYNFPGWLGKNSSTAKNKRLLSDLSSHMRNSISGDKTQVRMSYIQPLSLALTNPMIHNGADGIDEVLNLMEVYNLSREDWDSIQDLQIYPKSTKPPASRIETKVKTAFTRQYNKKLNDSLTKSKLGTKKKHTESRVVPDLEDVIVEEDDNIESDDSSNESDDEDGSRGSAGSKTTQLSKNIVVTKNAKPSASKKPAAKKAPAKKPAATRGKKK
;
A
#
# COMPACT_ATOMS: atom_id res chain seq x y z
N MET A 1 31.28 13.86 -23.20
CA MET A 1 32.03 14.56 -22.12
C MET A 1 31.17 15.56 -21.34
N MET A 2 30.31 16.38 -21.97
CA MET A 2 29.52 17.40 -21.26
C MET A 2 28.46 16.85 -20.29
N LEU A 3 27.82 15.72 -20.62
CA LEU A 3 26.86 15.08 -19.72
C LEU A 3 27.50 14.64 -18.39
N SER A 4 28.75 14.15 -18.43
CA SER A 4 29.50 13.79 -17.21
C SER A 4 29.70 15.03 -16.34
N LYS A 5 30.18 16.15 -16.92
CA LYS A 5 30.40 17.39 -16.18
C LYS A 5 29.12 17.95 -15.54
N ALA A 6 27.98 17.79 -16.21
CA ALA A 6 26.68 18.16 -15.64
C ALA A 6 26.28 17.23 -14.48
N ALA A 7 26.50 15.91 -14.62
CA ALA A 7 26.25 14.95 -13.55
C ALA A 7 27.15 15.20 -12.33
N ASP A 8 28.44 15.48 -12.55
CA ASP A 8 29.40 15.82 -11.49
C ASP A 8 28.94 17.09 -10.73
N SER A 9 28.48 18.11 -11.45
CA SER A 9 27.93 19.34 -10.85
C SER A 9 26.68 19.08 -10.00
N ILE A 10 25.78 18.18 -10.44
CA ILE A 10 24.60 17.78 -9.66
C ILE A 10 25.01 16.98 -8.40
N ALA A 11 26.02 16.13 -8.51
CA ALA A 11 26.55 15.38 -7.36
C ALA A 11 27.22 16.31 -6.32
N GLU A 12 27.98 17.31 -6.76
CA GLU A 12 28.53 18.34 -5.88
C GLU A 12 27.41 19.16 -5.20
N ALA A 13 26.32 19.45 -5.92
CA ALA A 13 25.16 20.13 -5.35
C ALA A 13 24.46 19.29 -4.26
N ASP A 14 24.37 17.97 -4.42
CA ASP A 14 23.80 17.05 -3.41
C ASP A 14 24.62 17.08 -2.10
N LEU A 15 25.95 17.16 -2.19
CA LEU A 15 26.80 17.35 -1.02
C LEU A 15 26.53 18.69 -0.32
N ILE A 16 26.40 19.78 -1.09
CA ILE A 16 26.04 21.09 -0.56
C ILE A 16 24.67 21.05 0.11
N ASP A 17 23.66 20.45 -0.53
CA ASP A 17 22.31 20.32 0.03
C ASP A 17 22.30 19.50 1.33
N ALA A 18 23.06 18.40 1.38
CA ALA A 18 23.23 17.62 2.60
C ALA A 18 23.83 18.47 3.74
N THR A 19 24.84 19.31 3.44
CA THR A 19 25.43 20.21 4.44
C THR A 19 24.48 21.32 4.88
N ILE A 20 23.66 21.88 3.98
CA ILE A 20 22.64 22.87 4.30
C ILE A 20 21.62 22.27 5.27
N ASN A 21 21.12 21.07 4.96
CA ASN A 21 20.11 20.41 5.78
C ASN A 21 20.67 19.92 7.13
N SER A 22 21.95 19.55 7.22
CA SER A 22 22.57 19.10 8.47
C SER A 22 22.97 20.26 9.38
N THR A 23 23.48 21.36 8.83
CA THR A 23 24.01 22.51 9.59
C THR A 23 23.04 23.68 9.68
N GLN A 24 21.93 23.65 8.93
CA GLN A 24 20.96 24.73 8.78
C GLN A 24 21.59 26.05 8.29
N ASN A 25 22.72 25.98 7.57
CA ASN A 25 23.39 27.14 7.01
C ASN A 25 22.79 27.55 5.65
N TRP A 26 21.75 28.37 5.68
CA TRP A 26 21.07 28.89 4.49
C TRP A 26 21.91 29.89 3.68
N GLY A 27 23.06 30.34 4.20
CA GLY A 27 24.00 31.18 3.45
C GLY A 27 24.63 30.47 2.24
N LEU A 28 24.58 29.13 2.22
CA LEU A 28 25.09 28.29 1.12
C LEU A 28 24.09 28.11 -0.04
N LEU A 29 22.87 28.63 0.08
CA LEU A 29 21.83 28.54 -0.96
C LEU A 29 22.27 29.10 -2.33
N PRO A 30 23.00 30.24 -2.43
CA PRO A 30 23.48 30.72 -3.72
C PRO A 30 24.44 29.73 -4.39
N ASN A 31 25.32 29.10 -3.61
CA ASN A 31 26.25 28.08 -4.12
C ASN A 31 25.48 26.85 -4.61
N HIS A 32 24.48 26.40 -3.84
CA HIS A 32 23.60 25.30 -4.25
C HIS A 32 22.87 25.63 -5.56
N ALA A 33 22.33 26.83 -5.72
CA ALA A 33 21.63 27.25 -6.95
C ALA A 33 22.53 27.25 -8.18
N VAL A 34 23.79 27.69 -8.05
CA VAL A 34 24.77 27.67 -9.15
C VAL A 34 25.12 26.23 -9.53
N MET A 35 25.37 25.36 -8.55
CA MET A 35 25.81 23.98 -8.80
C MET A 35 24.67 23.05 -9.25
N SER A 36 23.43 23.25 -8.77
CA SER A 36 22.28 22.41 -9.12
C SER A 36 21.58 22.85 -10.41
N CYS A 37 21.50 24.15 -10.69
CA CYS A 37 20.73 24.68 -11.82
C CYS A 37 21.62 25.27 -12.92
N VAL A 38 22.45 26.27 -12.60
CA VAL A 38 23.15 27.09 -13.61
C VAL A 38 24.23 26.30 -14.35
N ARG A 39 25.13 25.66 -13.60
CA ARG A 39 26.28 24.94 -14.16
C ARG A 39 25.86 23.69 -14.95
N PRO A 40 24.92 22.83 -14.49
CA PRO A 40 24.42 21.72 -15.30
C PRO A 40 23.71 22.20 -16.57
N SER A 41 22.93 23.28 -16.47
CA SER A 41 22.24 23.87 -17.62
C SER A 41 23.23 24.39 -18.67
N TYR A 42 24.34 25.00 -18.25
CA TYR A 42 25.41 25.44 -19.15
C TYR A 42 26.02 24.28 -19.96
N PHE A 43 26.29 23.15 -19.30
CA PHE A 43 26.88 21.98 -19.97
C PHE A 43 25.89 21.23 -20.86
N ILE A 44 24.59 21.27 -20.58
CA ILE A 44 23.53 20.63 -21.38
C ILE A 44 22.72 21.69 -22.16
N THR A 45 23.36 22.78 -22.57
CA THR A 45 22.72 23.77 -23.45
C THR A 45 22.36 23.14 -24.79
N GLY A 46 21.15 23.41 -25.29
CA GLY A 46 20.72 22.94 -26.59
C GLY A 46 19.22 22.74 -26.72
N ARG A 47 18.81 22.15 -27.84
CA ARG A 47 17.41 21.79 -28.09
C ARG A 47 17.07 20.54 -27.28
N HIS A 48 16.20 20.68 -26.28
CA HIS A 48 15.61 19.55 -25.59
C HIS A 48 14.57 18.86 -26.50
N VAL A 49 14.67 17.54 -26.64
CA VAL A 49 13.86 16.74 -27.60
C VAL A 49 12.53 16.28 -26.98
N SER A 50 12.45 16.17 -25.65
CA SER A 50 11.28 15.67 -24.93
C SER A 50 10.48 16.79 -24.24
N MET A 51 9.34 16.44 -23.64
CA MET A 51 8.66 17.32 -22.69
C MET A 51 9.37 17.28 -21.33
N TYR A 52 9.37 18.38 -20.58
CA TYR A 52 9.86 18.39 -19.21
C TYR A 52 8.93 17.55 -18.34
N ASN A 53 9.50 16.53 -17.68
CA ASN A 53 8.76 15.65 -16.80
C ASN A 53 8.89 16.10 -15.35
N PHE A 54 7.88 15.82 -14.55
CA PHE A 54 7.96 15.95 -13.10
C PHE A 54 9.10 15.06 -12.54
N PRO A 55 9.88 15.51 -11.55
CA PRO A 55 10.95 14.71 -10.97
C PRO A 55 10.42 13.40 -10.37
N GLY A 56 10.86 12.27 -10.94
CA GLY A 56 10.47 10.93 -10.46
C GLY A 56 11.06 10.53 -9.10
N TRP A 57 11.99 11.34 -8.57
CA TRP A 57 12.72 11.03 -7.33
C TRP A 57 11.78 10.91 -6.12
N LEU A 58 10.78 11.79 -5.97
CA LEU A 58 9.87 11.76 -4.83
C LEU A 58 9.10 10.43 -4.75
N GLY A 59 8.59 9.95 -5.89
CA GLY A 59 7.90 8.67 -5.95
C GLY A 59 8.82 7.49 -5.64
N LYS A 60 10.07 7.56 -6.10
CA LYS A 60 11.08 6.54 -5.81
C LYS A 60 11.52 6.55 -4.35
N ASN A 61 11.64 7.72 -3.74
CA ASN A 61 11.99 7.89 -2.32
C ASN A 61 10.90 7.28 -1.43
N SER A 62 9.62 7.60 -1.68
CA SER A 62 8.50 7.00 -0.94
C SER A 62 8.43 5.48 -1.09
N SER A 63 8.64 4.98 -2.32
CA SER A 63 8.70 3.52 -2.57
C SER A 63 9.87 2.87 -1.85
N THR A 64 11.03 3.54 -1.79
CA THR A 64 12.20 3.07 -1.07
C THR A 64 11.95 3.03 0.44
N ALA A 65 11.30 4.04 1.00
CA ALA A 65 10.92 4.07 2.41
C ALA A 65 9.93 2.94 2.77
N LYS A 66 8.90 2.71 1.93
CA LYS A 66 7.98 1.57 2.08
C LYS A 66 8.76 0.25 2.09
N ASN A 67 9.61 0.03 1.10
CA ASN A 67 10.36 -1.22 0.96
C ASN A 67 11.40 -1.44 2.08
N LYS A 68 11.93 -0.36 2.67
CA LYS A 68 12.79 -0.44 3.86
C LYS A 68 12.02 -0.88 5.09
N ARG A 69 10.77 -0.42 5.28
CA ARG A 69 9.89 -0.85 6.38
C ARG A 69 9.55 -2.34 6.24
N LEU A 70 9.03 -2.76 5.08
CA LEU A 70 8.72 -4.16 4.81
C LEU A 70 9.91 -5.10 5.05
N LEU A 71 11.11 -4.67 4.66
CA LEU A 71 12.33 -5.44 4.89
C LEU A 71 12.71 -5.52 6.38
N SER A 72 12.44 -4.46 7.15
CA SER A 72 12.68 -4.44 8.59
C SER A 72 11.73 -5.39 9.32
N ASP A 73 10.46 -5.39 8.93
CA ASP A 73 9.43 -6.25 9.51
C ASP A 73 9.77 -7.72 9.22
N LEU A 74 10.04 -8.04 7.95
CA LEU A 74 10.46 -9.38 7.52
C LEU A 74 11.74 -9.84 8.25
N SER A 75 12.74 -8.96 8.35
CA SER A 75 13.99 -9.26 9.06
C SER A 75 13.77 -9.50 10.56
N SER A 76 12.73 -8.90 11.15
CA SER A 76 12.41 -9.07 12.57
C SER A 76 11.77 -10.42 12.82
N HIS A 77 10.84 -10.86 11.96
CA HIS A 77 10.24 -12.19 12.02
C HIS A 77 11.27 -13.31 11.76
N MET A 78 12.12 -13.13 10.76
CA MET A 78 13.13 -14.13 10.40
C MET A 78 14.33 -14.18 11.36
N ARG A 79 14.45 -13.25 12.32
CA ARG A 79 15.68 -13.02 13.11
C ARG A 79 16.20 -14.25 13.84
N ASN A 80 15.31 -15.16 14.25
CA ASN A 80 15.69 -16.40 14.93
C ASN A 80 16.20 -17.49 13.97
N SER A 81 15.77 -17.43 12.70
CA SER A 81 16.04 -18.46 11.70
C SER A 81 17.19 -18.11 10.76
N ILE A 82 17.59 -16.83 10.71
CA ILE A 82 18.67 -16.34 9.86
C ILE A 82 19.82 -15.76 10.67
N SER A 83 21.02 -15.86 10.10
CA SER A 83 22.16 -15.05 10.50
C SER A 83 22.33 -13.96 9.46
N GLY A 84 21.78 -12.77 9.72
CA GLY A 84 22.04 -11.61 8.87
C GLY A 84 21.28 -10.34 9.19
N ASP A 85 21.80 -9.23 8.66
CA ASP A 85 21.16 -7.91 8.69
C ASP A 85 20.10 -7.78 7.58
N LYS A 86 19.21 -6.80 7.70
CA LYS A 86 18.19 -6.47 6.69
C LYS A 86 18.77 -6.34 5.27
N THR A 87 19.98 -5.81 5.13
CA THR A 87 20.68 -5.71 3.84
C THR A 87 21.01 -7.08 3.26
N GLN A 88 21.47 -8.01 4.08
CA GLN A 88 21.76 -9.38 3.70
C GLN A 88 20.48 -10.17 3.39
N VAL A 89 19.41 -9.95 4.15
CA VAL A 89 18.06 -10.48 3.84
C VAL A 89 17.68 -10.12 2.41
N ARG A 90 17.82 -8.84 2.04
CA ARG A 90 17.49 -8.35 0.70
C ARG A 90 18.34 -8.97 -0.40
N MET A 91 19.65 -9.06 -0.20
CA MET A 91 20.58 -9.50 -1.24
C MET A 91 20.59 -11.02 -1.42
N SER A 92 20.53 -11.77 -0.32
CA SER A 92 20.79 -13.22 -0.33
C SER A 92 19.53 -14.05 -0.15
N TYR A 93 18.55 -13.60 0.64
CA TYR A 93 17.42 -14.44 1.06
C TYR A 93 16.15 -14.24 0.24
N ILE A 94 15.77 -12.99 -0.11
CA ILE A 94 14.48 -12.71 -0.77
C ILE A 94 14.29 -13.50 -2.06
N GLN A 95 15.31 -13.53 -2.93
CA GLN A 95 15.23 -14.21 -4.21
C GLN A 95 15.01 -15.73 -4.09
N PRO A 96 15.85 -16.49 -3.36
CA PRO A 96 15.64 -17.93 -3.20
C PRO A 96 14.37 -18.23 -2.40
N LEU A 97 14.05 -17.43 -1.38
CA LEU A 97 12.86 -17.62 -0.56
C LEU A 97 11.58 -17.50 -1.38
N SER A 98 11.49 -16.51 -2.26
CA SER A 98 10.35 -16.37 -3.17
C SER A 98 10.20 -17.57 -4.11
N LEU A 99 11.31 -18.07 -4.66
CA LEU A 99 11.27 -19.26 -5.53
C LEU A 99 10.85 -20.50 -4.73
N ALA A 100 11.37 -20.69 -3.52
CA ALA A 100 11.00 -21.80 -2.65
C ALA A 100 9.53 -21.73 -2.21
N LEU A 101 8.97 -20.54 -2.02
CA LEU A 101 7.55 -20.34 -1.68
C LEU A 101 6.60 -20.48 -2.88
N THR A 102 7.09 -20.29 -4.11
CA THR A 102 6.23 -20.28 -5.32
C THR A 102 6.36 -21.55 -6.17
N ASN A 103 7.56 -22.11 -6.31
CA ASN A 103 7.80 -23.28 -7.18
C ASN A 103 6.99 -24.52 -6.76
N PRO A 104 6.90 -24.92 -5.48
CA PRO A 104 6.10 -26.09 -5.09
C PRO A 104 4.63 -25.94 -5.45
N MET A 105 4.07 -24.73 -5.31
CA MET A 105 2.67 -24.43 -5.67
C MET A 105 2.42 -24.41 -7.18
N ILE A 106 3.45 -24.13 -7.99
CA ILE A 106 3.36 -24.11 -9.45
C ILE A 106 3.47 -25.53 -10.02
N HIS A 107 4.40 -26.34 -9.51
CA HIS A 107 4.69 -27.67 -10.05
C HIS A 107 3.78 -28.76 -9.48
N ASN A 108 3.54 -28.72 -8.16
CA ASN A 108 2.81 -29.79 -7.45
C ASN A 108 1.37 -29.36 -7.08
N GLY A 109 0.98 -28.12 -7.37
CA GLY A 109 -0.38 -27.63 -7.12
C GLY A 109 -0.75 -27.65 -5.64
N ALA A 110 -1.85 -28.34 -5.30
CA ALA A 110 -2.36 -28.43 -3.93
C ALA A 110 -1.45 -29.23 -2.98
N ASP A 111 -0.72 -30.21 -3.51
CA ASP A 111 0.15 -31.09 -2.71
C ASP A 111 1.42 -30.34 -2.26
N GLY A 112 1.82 -29.31 -2.99
CA GLY A 112 2.95 -28.44 -2.63
C GLY A 112 2.66 -27.44 -1.52
N ILE A 113 1.41 -27.32 -1.05
CA ILE A 113 1.05 -26.34 -0.02
C ILE A 113 1.68 -26.69 1.34
N ASP A 114 1.73 -27.98 1.70
CA ASP A 114 2.30 -28.41 2.98
C ASP A 114 3.81 -28.12 3.07
N GLU A 115 4.53 -28.24 1.95
CA GLU A 115 5.95 -27.89 1.84
C GLU A 115 6.16 -26.39 2.08
N VAL A 116 5.35 -25.54 1.45
CA VAL A 116 5.41 -24.07 1.62
C VAL A 116 5.05 -23.68 3.06
N LEU A 117 4.04 -24.31 3.65
CA LEU A 117 3.66 -24.04 5.05
C LEU A 117 4.76 -24.42 6.03
N ASN A 118 5.45 -25.55 5.81
CA ASN A 118 6.59 -25.94 6.63
C ASN A 118 7.75 -24.93 6.49
N LEU A 119 8.03 -24.47 5.27
CA LEU A 119 9.06 -23.46 5.04
C LEU A 119 8.71 -22.14 5.75
N MET A 120 7.45 -21.71 5.69
CA MET A 120 6.99 -20.53 6.43
C MET A 120 7.16 -20.68 7.94
N GLU A 121 6.92 -21.87 8.48
CA GLU A 121 7.13 -22.16 9.91
C GLU A 121 8.62 -22.10 10.29
N VAL A 122 9.51 -22.71 9.49
CA VAL A 122 10.97 -22.69 9.72
C VAL A 122 11.52 -21.26 9.76
N TYR A 123 11.04 -20.37 8.88
CA TYR A 123 11.48 -18.98 8.81
C TYR A 123 10.60 -18.00 9.62
N ASN A 124 9.63 -18.52 10.40
CA ASN A 124 8.66 -17.73 11.17
C ASN A 124 7.95 -16.65 10.34
N LEU A 125 7.58 -16.97 9.10
CA LEU A 125 6.95 -16.04 8.17
C LEU A 125 5.43 -15.97 8.38
N SER A 126 4.91 -14.76 8.40
CA SER A 126 3.47 -14.51 8.38
C SER A 126 2.89 -14.57 6.96
N ARG A 127 1.56 -14.49 6.85
CA ARG A 127 0.90 -14.38 5.56
C ARG A 127 1.26 -13.06 4.86
N GLU A 128 1.39 -12.00 5.63
CA GLU A 128 1.80 -10.67 5.16
C GLU A 128 3.25 -10.67 4.66
N ASP A 129 4.12 -11.47 5.28
CA ASP A 129 5.50 -11.64 4.82
C ASP A 129 5.58 -12.31 3.47
N TRP A 130 4.71 -13.28 3.19
CA TRP A 130 4.64 -13.92 1.87
C TRP A 130 4.33 -12.91 0.76
N ASP A 131 3.37 -12.01 1.00
CA ASP A 131 3.05 -10.93 0.07
C ASP A 131 4.20 -9.91 0.00
N SER A 132 4.84 -9.59 1.13
CA SER A 132 5.98 -8.67 1.22
C SER A 132 7.20 -9.18 0.45
N ILE A 133 7.52 -10.46 0.54
CA ILE A 133 8.62 -11.09 -0.22
C ILE A 133 8.36 -10.96 -1.73
N GLN A 134 7.11 -11.17 -2.15
CA GLN A 134 6.71 -11.04 -3.55
C GLN A 134 6.77 -9.59 -4.05
N ASP A 135 6.44 -8.62 -3.20
CA ASP A 135 6.52 -7.17 -3.47
C ASP A 135 7.97 -6.66 -3.52
N LEU A 136 8.85 -7.20 -2.68
CA LEU A 136 10.24 -6.78 -2.57
C LEU A 136 11.13 -7.27 -3.72
N GLN A 137 10.64 -8.24 -4.49
CA GLN A 137 11.37 -8.84 -5.58
C GLN A 137 11.26 -8.02 -6.86
N ILE A 138 12.40 -7.89 -7.54
CA ILE A 138 12.50 -7.08 -8.75
C ILE A 138 12.51 -8.03 -9.95
N TYR A 139 11.51 -7.90 -10.81
CA TYR A 139 11.45 -8.61 -12.07
C TYR A 139 11.79 -7.68 -13.24
N PRO A 140 12.48 -8.16 -14.28
CA PRO A 140 12.59 -7.44 -15.54
C PRO A 140 11.20 -7.10 -16.07
N LYS A 141 11.01 -5.92 -16.67
CA LYS A 141 9.70 -5.41 -17.14
C LYS A 141 8.93 -6.37 -18.05
N SER A 142 9.62 -7.30 -18.72
CA SER A 142 9.02 -8.31 -19.61
C SER A 142 8.54 -9.58 -18.89
N THR A 143 8.99 -9.83 -17.66
CA THR A 143 8.73 -11.09 -16.94
C THR A 143 7.65 -10.87 -15.89
N LYS A 144 6.57 -11.65 -15.97
CA LYS A 144 5.54 -11.67 -14.93
C LYS A 144 6.06 -12.37 -13.68
N PRO A 145 5.66 -11.93 -12.47
CA PRO A 145 6.04 -12.62 -11.24
C PRO A 145 5.59 -14.10 -11.24
N PRO A 146 6.38 -15.03 -10.69
CA PRO A 146 6.04 -16.46 -10.61
C PRO A 146 4.74 -16.68 -9.85
N ALA A 147 4.45 -15.89 -8.81
CA ALA A 147 3.17 -15.96 -8.09
C ALA A 147 1.93 -15.70 -8.97
N SER A 148 2.07 -15.07 -10.14
CA SER A 148 0.96 -14.90 -11.10
C SER A 148 0.61 -16.19 -11.86
N ARG A 149 1.52 -17.17 -11.89
CA ARG A 149 1.32 -18.47 -12.56
C ARG A 149 0.58 -19.48 -11.70
N ILE A 150 0.50 -19.25 -10.39
CA ILE A 150 -0.21 -20.13 -9.46
C ILE A 150 -1.72 -20.07 -9.74
N GLU A 151 -2.36 -21.23 -9.88
CA GLU A 151 -3.81 -21.34 -10.08
C GLU A 151 -4.57 -20.72 -8.89
N THR A 152 -5.67 -20.02 -9.18
CA THR A 152 -6.51 -19.38 -8.16
C THR A 152 -7.04 -20.37 -7.12
N LYS A 153 -7.35 -21.61 -7.51
CA LYS A 153 -7.77 -22.68 -6.60
C LYS A 153 -6.70 -23.06 -5.58
N VAL A 154 -5.43 -23.07 -6.00
CA VAL A 154 -4.30 -23.40 -5.11
C VAL A 154 -4.07 -22.26 -4.13
N LYS A 155 -4.22 -20.99 -4.55
CA LYS A 155 -4.15 -19.83 -3.65
C LYS A 155 -5.24 -19.85 -2.58
N THR A 156 -6.47 -20.17 -2.93
CA THR A 156 -7.57 -20.25 -1.95
C THR A 156 -7.40 -21.42 -1.00
N ALA A 157 -6.92 -22.58 -1.49
CA ALA A 157 -6.57 -23.72 -0.64
C ALA A 157 -5.44 -23.37 0.33
N PHE A 158 -4.39 -22.68 -0.14
CA PHE A 158 -3.27 -22.21 0.68
C PHE A 158 -3.75 -21.36 1.86
N THR A 159 -4.59 -20.34 1.62
CA THR A 159 -5.09 -19.46 2.68
C THR A 159 -5.92 -20.23 3.72
N ARG A 160 -6.74 -21.19 3.27
CA ARG A 160 -7.54 -22.03 4.19
C ARG A 160 -6.65 -22.91 5.08
N GLN A 161 -5.62 -23.54 4.50
CA GLN A 161 -4.71 -24.40 5.25
C GLN A 161 -3.82 -23.59 6.21
N TYR A 162 -3.32 -22.42 5.79
CA TYR A 162 -2.58 -21.50 6.65
C TYR A 162 -3.39 -21.11 7.88
N ASN A 163 -4.64 -20.65 7.70
CA ASN A 163 -5.52 -20.27 8.81
C ASN A 163 -5.82 -21.45 9.73
N LYS A 164 -5.98 -22.67 9.20
CA LYS A 164 -6.16 -23.87 10.02
C LYS A 164 -4.95 -24.15 10.91
N LYS A 165 -3.73 -24.07 10.36
CA LYS A 165 -2.49 -24.24 11.13
C LYS A 165 -2.27 -23.13 12.16
N LEU A 166 -2.55 -21.88 11.81
CA LEU A 166 -2.43 -20.74 12.73
C LEU A 166 -3.33 -20.92 13.96
N ASN A 167 -4.59 -21.32 13.74
CA ASN A 167 -5.53 -21.60 14.84
C ASN A 167 -5.05 -22.76 15.73
N ASP A 168 -4.49 -23.82 15.15
CA ASP A 168 -3.93 -24.95 15.91
C ASP A 168 -2.69 -24.56 16.74
N SER A 169 -1.85 -23.65 16.22
CA SER A 169 -0.70 -23.10 16.96
C SER A 169 -1.15 -22.22 18.14
N LEU A 170 -2.15 -21.35 17.91
CA LEU A 170 -2.71 -20.48 18.95
C LEU A 170 -3.40 -21.27 20.07
N THR A 171 -4.14 -22.35 19.76
CA THR A 171 -4.80 -23.19 20.77
C THR A 171 -3.79 -23.95 21.63
N LYS A 172 -2.65 -24.38 21.05
CA LYS A 172 -1.54 -25.00 21.80
C LYS A 172 -0.86 -24.02 22.76
N SER A 173 -0.71 -22.75 22.38
CA SER A 173 -0.13 -21.72 23.27
C SER A 173 -1.03 -21.37 24.47
N LYS A 174 -2.35 -21.48 24.33
CA LYS A 174 -3.34 -21.19 25.40
C LYS A 174 -3.51 -22.31 26.43
N LEU A 175 -2.81 -23.45 26.28
CA LEU A 175 -2.92 -24.57 27.22
C LEU A 175 -2.08 -24.36 28.51
N GLY A 176 -1.25 -23.32 28.55
CA GLY A 176 -0.48 -22.94 29.74
C GLY A 176 -1.10 -21.80 30.53
N THR A 177 -2.28 -21.97 31.13
CA THR A 177 -2.79 -21.30 32.36
C THR A 177 -4.32 -21.41 32.46
N LYS A 178 -4.80 -22.57 32.88
CA LYS A 178 -6.08 -22.64 33.63
C LYS A 178 -5.81 -23.34 34.97
N LYS A 179 -5.08 -22.65 35.86
CA LYS A 179 -5.21 -22.93 37.29
C LYS A 179 -6.56 -22.35 37.72
N LYS A 180 -7.50 -23.25 37.99
CA LYS A 180 -8.79 -22.97 38.60
C LYS A 180 -8.52 -22.40 40.00
N HIS A 181 -8.55 -21.07 40.17
CA HIS A 181 -8.50 -20.47 41.49
C HIS A 181 -9.94 -20.31 41.99
N THR A 182 -10.31 -21.20 42.90
CA THR A 182 -11.44 -21.03 43.81
C THR A 182 -11.23 -19.79 44.67
N GLU A 183 -12.33 -19.09 44.92
CA GLU A 183 -12.43 -17.85 45.70
C GLU A 183 -11.92 -18.02 47.15
N SER A 184 -11.13 -17.06 47.61
CA SER A 184 -11.16 -16.63 49.01
C SER A 184 -10.84 -15.14 49.06
N ARG A 185 -11.88 -14.36 49.35
CA ARG A 185 -11.91 -12.91 49.52
C ARG A 185 -10.94 -12.49 50.63
N VAL A 186 -9.84 -11.81 50.27
CA VAL A 186 -9.00 -11.05 51.20
C VAL A 186 -9.17 -9.59 50.83
N VAL A 187 -9.63 -8.80 51.79
CA VAL A 187 -9.81 -7.35 51.70
C VAL A 187 -8.52 -6.68 52.17
N PRO A 188 -7.86 -5.84 51.36
CA PRO A 188 -6.94 -4.83 51.85
C PRO A 188 -7.61 -3.47 51.84
N ASP A 189 -7.66 -2.87 53.02
CA ASP A 189 -8.03 -1.49 53.32
C ASP A 189 -7.06 -0.51 52.65
N LEU A 190 -7.58 0.43 51.88
CA LEU A 190 -6.84 1.58 51.37
C LEU A 190 -7.83 2.75 51.16
N GLU A 191 -8.09 3.47 52.23
CA GLU A 191 -8.49 4.88 52.17
C GLU A 191 -7.45 5.69 51.36
N ASP A 192 -7.95 6.74 50.70
CA ASP A 192 -7.26 7.69 49.80
C ASP A 192 -6.94 7.22 48.37
N VAL A 193 -7.92 7.34 47.46
CA VAL A 193 -7.90 8.35 46.38
C VAL A 193 -9.33 8.53 45.84
N ILE A 194 -9.69 9.81 45.72
CA ILE A 194 -10.99 10.36 45.33
C ILE A 194 -11.41 9.94 43.91
N VAL A 195 -12.70 9.63 43.83
CA VAL A 195 -13.57 9.42 42.68
C VAL A 195 -13.63 10.68 41.80
N GLU A 196 -13.47 10.55 40.48
CA GLU A 196 -14.36 11.22 39.52
C GLU A 196 -14.67 10.23 38.38
N GLU A 197 -15.98 10.05 38.18
CA GLU A 197 -16.74 9.12 37.32
C GLU A 197 -16.46 9.36 35.81
N ASP A 198 -16.36 8.31 34.98
CA ASP A 198 -17.42 7.72 34.11
C ASP A 198 -17.97 8.76 33.09
N ASP A 199 -17.98 8.55 31.78
CA ASP A 199 -18.72 7.48 31.11
C ASP A 199 -18.19 7.19 29.69
N ASN A 200 -18.17 5.92 29.36
CA ASN A 200 -18.05 5.34 28.03
C ASN A 200 -19.44 4.94 27.53
N ILE A 201 -20.01 5.60 26.50
CA ILE A 201 -21.16 5.05 25.76
C ILE A 201 -21.01 5.35 24.25
N GLU A 202 -20.89 4.28 23.48
CA GLU A 202 -21.13 4.20 22.03
C GLU A 202 -22.56 4.64 21.69
N SER A 203 -22.73 5.49 20.67
CA SER A 203 -24.03 5.74 20.05
C SER A 203 -24.04 5.28 18.59
N ASP A 204 -24.67 4.13 18.37
CA ASP A 204 -25.40 3.82 17.15
C ASP A 204 -26.80 4.42 17.32
N ASP A 205 -27.26 5.27 16.41
CA ASP A 205 -28.70 5.48 16.27
C ASP A 205 -29.12 5.76 14.83
N SER A 206 -30.19 5.05 14.50
CA SER A 206 -30.92 4.96 13.27
C SER A 206 -32.07 5.95 13.29
N SER A 207 -32.20 6.74 12.22
CA SER A 207 -33.47 7.24 11.64
C SER A 207 -34.59 7.75 12.57
N ASN A 208 -34.90 9.04 12.49
CA ASN A 208 -36.20 9.47 11.94
C ASN A 208 -36.26 10.97 11.63
N GLU A 209 -36.92 11.26 10.52
CA GLU A 209 -37.32 12.57 10.00
C GLU A 209 -38.44 13.21 10.84
N SER A 210 -38.46 14.55 10.91
CA SER A 210 -39.59 15.41 10.46
C SER A 210 -39.50 16.85 11.00
N ASP A 211 -39.58 17.85 10.10
CA ASP A 211 -40.37 19.11 10.12
C ASP A 211 -40.43 19.99 11.39
N ASP A 212 -40.49 21.33 11.39
CA ASP A 212 -40.53 22.41 10.38
C ASP A 212 -40.46 23.78 11.13
N GLU A 213 -40.35 24.89 10.37
CA GLU A 213 -40.64 26.33 10.69
C GLU A 213 -39.71 27.11 11.66
N ASP A 214 -38.94 28.12 11.18
CA ASP A 214 -39.23 29.53 10.82
C ASP A 214 -39.27 30.53 12.02
N GLY A 215 -38.55 31.67 11.90
CA GLY A 215 -38.52 32.69 12.96
C GLY A 215 -37.37 33.74 12.96
N SER A 216 -37.20 34.47 11.86
CA SER A 216 -36.85 35.91 11.76
C SER A 216 -36.20 36.71 12.94
N ARG A 217 -35.09 37.41 12.58
CA ARG A 217 -34.63 38.80 12.91
C ARG A 217 -33.83 39.11 14.20
N GLY A 218 -32.67 39.76 14.02
CA GLY A 218 -32.15 40.74 14.98
C GLY A 218 -30.65 41.10 14.97
N SER A 219 -30.26 42.09 14.16
CA SER A 219 -29.24 43.14 14.42
C SER A 219 -27.72 42.82 14.56
N ALA A 220 -27.00 43.22 13.50
CA ALA A 220 -25.81 44.08 13.44
C ALA A 220 -24.72 44.05 14.54
N GLY A 221 -23.46 43.78 14.12
CA GLY A 221 -22.27 44.30 14.79
C GLY A 221 -20.95 43.55 14.51
N SER A 222 -20.10 44.15 13.67
CA SER A 222 -18.63 44.00 13.63
C SER A 222 -17.97 42.84 12.85
N LYS A 223 -17.54 43.19 11.63
CA LYS A 223 -16.28 42.90 10.90
C LYS A 223 -15.24 42.02 11.65
N THR A 224 -14.48 41.09 11.10
CA THR A 224 -14.27 40.47 9.77
C THR A 224 -13.17 39.43 10.02
N THR A 225 -13.42 38.14 9.77
CA THR A 225 -12.39 37.10 9.82
C THR A 225 -12.53 36.19 8.59
N GLN A 226 -11.38 35.82 8.02
CA GLN A 226 -11.13 34.61 7.21
C GLN A 226 -11.42 34.65 5.70
N LEU A 227 -10.33 34.92 4.97
CA LEU A 227 -9.74 34.08 3.92
C LEU A 227 -10.51 32.80 3.53
N SER A 228 -11.14 32.79 2.36
CA SER A 228 -11.71 31.59 1.73
C SER A 228 -10.86 31.14 0.52
N LYS A 229 -10.32 29.92 0.62
CA LYS A 229 -9.81 29.10 -0.49
C LYS A 229 -10.89 28.06 -0.81
N ASN A 230 -11.53 28.16 -1.97
CA ASN A 230 -12.33 27.07 -2.54
C ASN A 230 -11.49 26.34 -3.60
N ILE A 231 -11.07 25.12 -3.30
CA ILE A 231 -10.65 24.12 -4.29
C ILE A 231 -11.67 22.99 -4.21
N VAL A 232 -12.48 22.89 -5.27
CA VAL A 232 -13.41 21.78 -5.48
C VAL A 232 -12.62 20.57 -5.97
N VAL A 233 -12.68 19.48 -5.19
CA VAL A 233 -12.12 18.17 -5.51
C VAL A 233 -13.12 17.41 -6.38
N THR A 234 -12.73 17.09 -7.62
CA THR A 234 -13.39 16.06 -8.43
C THR A 234 -12.51 14.80 -8.44
N LYS A 235 -13.01 13.70 -7.85
CA LYS A 235 -12.46 12.35 -8.02
C LYS A 235 -13.46 11.52 -8.82
N ASN A 236 -13.08 11.18 -10.06
CA ASN A 236 -13.76 10.17 -10.87
C ASN A 236 -13.39 8.76 -10.41
N ALA A 237 -14.41 7.92 -10.27
CA ALA A 237 -14.33 6.48 -10.03
C ALA A 237 -14.35 5.68 -11.35
N LYS A 238 -13.82 4.45 -11.28
CA LYS A 238 -13.71 3.40 -12.33
C LYS A 238 -15.05 3.07 -13.03
N PRO A 239 -15.02 2.59 -14.30
CA PRO A 239 -16.17 1.94 -14.92
C PRO A 239 -16.18 0.41 -14.70
N SER A 240 -17.34 -0.13 -14.32
CA SER A 240 -17.70 -1.55 -14.38
C SER A 240 -18.84 -1.77 -15.39
N ALA A 241 -18.86 -2.97 -15.97
CA ALA A 241 -19.68 -3.38 -17.10
C ALA A 241 -21.18 -3.66 -16.81
N SER A 242 -21.93 -3.84 -17.92
CA SER A 242 -23.27 -4.44 -18.08
C SER A 242 -24.46 -3.45 -18.02
N LYS A 243 -25.55 -3.47 -18.81
CA LYS A 243 -26.20 -4.44 -19.72
C LYS A 243 -26.96 -3.69 -20.86
N LYS A 244 -27.15 -4.35 -22.01
CA LYS A 244 -28.06 -3.98 -23.13
C LYS A 244 -29.53 -3.85 -22.68
N PRO A 245 -30.34 -2.93 -23.25
CA PRO A 245 -31.79 -3.03 -23.22
C PRO A 245 -32.36 -3.66 -24.51
N ALA A 246 -33.50 -4.31 -24.30
CA ALA A 246 -34.21 -5.19 -25.22
C ALA A 246 -35.01 -4.46 -26.32
N ALA A 247 -35.20 -5.17 -27.43
CA ALA A 247 -35.98 -4.77 -28.59
C ALA A 247 -37.49 -4.75 -28.31
N LYS A 248 -38.19 -3.67 -28.74
CA LYS A 248 -39.65 -3.63 -28.90
C LYS A 248 -40.03 -3.91 -30.37
N LYS A 249 -40.94 -4.86 -30.55
CA LYS A 249 -41.58 -5.27 -31.83
C LYS A 249 -42.75 -4.35 -32.20
N ALA A 250 -42.93 -4.06 -33.49
CA ALA A 250 -44.17 -4.12 -34.30
C ALA A 250 -43.93 -3.49 -35.70
N PRO A 251 -44.77 -3.72 -36.74
CA PRO A 251 -45.39 -4.95 -37.23
C PRO A 251 -45.12 -5.21 -38.74
N ALA A 252 -45.57 -6.37 -39.23
CA ALA A 252 -45.32 -6.93 -40.56
C ALA A 252 -46.00 -6.20 -41.74
N LYS A 253 -45.34 -6.20 -42.92
CA LYS A 253 -45.98 -5.96 -44.23
C LYS A 253 -45.39 -6.89 -45.31
N LYS A 254 -46.30 -7.39 -46.15
CA LYS A 254 -46.28 -8.54 -47.09
C LYS A 254 -45.14 -8.55 -48.14
N PRO A 255 -44.77 -9.73 -48.71
CA PRO A 255 -43.87 -9.82 -49.84
C PRO A 255 -44.59 -9.58 -51.17
N ALA A 256 -43.99 -8.77 -52.04
CA ALA A 256 -44.43 -8.58 -53.43
C ALA A 256 -43.74 -9.61 -54.35
N ALA A 257 -44.53 -10.25 -55.20
CA ALA A 257 -44.10 -11.27 -56.16
C ALA A 257 -43.55 -10.66 -57.47
N THR A 258 -42.52 -11.32 -58.00
CA THR A 258 -42.17 -11.56 -59.43
C THR A 258 -42.34 -10.45 -60.47
N ARG A 259 -41.27 -10.20 -61.26
CA ARG A 259 -41.10 -10.72 -62.65
C ARG A 259 -40.19 -9.81 -63.53
N GLY A 260 -39.04 -10.39 -63.92
CA GLY A 260 -38.20 -10.23 -65.11
C GLY A 260 -38.11 -8.93 -65.94
N LYS A 261 -36.87 -8.64 -66.39
CA LYS A 261 -36.58 -8.44 -67.82
C LYS A 261 -35.08 -8.56 -68.14
N LYS A 262 -34.78 -9.35 -69.18
CA LYS A 262 -33.61 -9.23 -70.05
C LYS A 262 -33.60 -7.85 -70.71
N LYS A 263 -32.44 -7.21 -70.78
CA LYS A 263 -31.62 -7.04 -71.99
C LYS A 263 -30.32 -6.32 -71.60
#